data_AF-A0AA42L313-F1
#
_entry.id   AF-A0AA42L313-F1
#
_cell.length_a   1.000
_cell.length_b   1.000
_cell.length_c   1.000
_cell.angle_alpha   90.00
_cell.angle_beta   90.00
_cell.angle_gamma   90.00
#
_symmetry.space_group_name_H-M   'P 1'
#
loop_
_entity.id
_entity.type
_entity.pdbx_description
1 polymer ?
#
loop_
_entity_poly.entity_id
_entity_poly.type
_entity_poly.pdbx_seq_one_letter_code
_entity_poly.pdbx_strand_id
1 'polypeptide(L)'
;MKKLAPGTEVDGFLVHDCIHAGGMAHIYTVTYAQPRSPGSSPGFPMVMKIPRMTAGDGAENIVSFEMELQILPALHGPHVPRFVAAGDLLRLPYLVMEHMPGHTLQHWLDQPGAQPIATIAQLGAAMAQAAHSLHQQNCCHLDLKPGNVLIQDDGNAVLLDFGLSCHAHYPDLLAEELRKAVGSPAWMAPEQIVGVRGDLRSDIFAIGVMLYELTTRELPFGNPSTDGGLRQRMWMAPTPPRALRADVPDWLQEIILRCLEPEAANRYATAAELAFDLANPGQVPITRRGLRLRGLPLWGQLRRWIRAAGMEYRPSPLPTQQISEVPILMVALPHKDVSDATLYSLRQAVARSLSTRPGARLAVVTVISPSASSSTDSRRSETQLHRTHLAQLKQWAQGLDSAGHGISFHVLEASDVAQALVRYAEGNSVGLIILGAATHGLHMQRLIATVPMRVARDAPCTVILVKQQLPFEALGQLHTGHASTPTT
;
A
#
# COMPACT_ATOMS: atom_id res chain seq x y z
N MET A 1 -33.42 -18.21 -3.18
CA MET A 1 -34.49 -17.20 -3.37
C MET A 1 -34.70 -16.88 -4.84
N LYS A 2 -35.95 -16.61 -5.23
CA LYS A 2 -36.30 -16.00 -6.53
C LYS A 2 -35.80 -14.55 -6.56
N LYS A 3 -35.36 -14.06 -7.72
CA LYS A 3 -34.93 -12.64 -7.88
C LYS A 3 -36.07 -11.71 -7.48
N LEU A 4 -35.74 -10.60 -6.81
CA LEU A 4 -36.72 -9.55 -6.54
C LEU A 4 -37.12 -8.86 -7.85
N ALA A 5 -38.39 -8.50 -7.97
CA ALA A 5 -38.89 -7.77 -9.13
C ALA A 5 -38.58 -6.26 -8.97
N PRO A 6 -38.23 -5.53 -10.04
CA PRO A 6 -38.21 -4.08 -10.01
C PRO A 6 -39.55 -3.51 -9.52
N GLY A 7 -39.51 -2.48 -8.67
CA GLY A 7 -40.66 -1.90 -8.00
C GLY A 7 -40.99 -2.54 -6.64
N THR A 8 -40.29 -3.60 -6.23
CA THR A 8 -40.48 -4.21 -4.89
C THR A 8 -39.98 -3.23 -3.82
N GLU A 9 -40.78 -2.98 -2.78
CA GLU A 9 -40.34 -2.25 -1.60
C GLU A 9 -39.79 -3.21 -0.53
N VAL A 10 -38.60 -2.92 -0.02
CA VAL A 10 -37.92 -3.67 1.03
C VAL A 10 -37.46 -2.68 2.10
N ASP A 11 -38.08 -2.72 3.28
CA ASP A 11 -37.68 -1.91 4.44
C ASP A 11 -37.45 -0.41 4.15
N GLY A 12 -38.34 0.18 3.33
CA GLY A 12 -38.25 1.59 2.93
C GLY A 12 -37.29 1.86 1.76
N PHE A 13 -36.77 0.83 1.11
CA PHE A 13 -36.02 0.91 -0.15
C PHE A 13 -36.85 0.39 -1.32
N LEU A 14 -36.89 1.15 -2.41
CA LEU A 14 -37.47 0.72 -3.69
C LEU A 14 -36.38 0.03 -4.51
N VAL A 15 -36.61 -1.24 -4.85
CA VAL A 15 -35.72 -2.07 -5.67
C VAL A 15 -35.94 -1.76 -7.14
N HIS A 16 -34.84 -1.55 -7.88
CA HIS A 16 -34.86 -1.34 -9.34
C HIS A 16 -34.24 -2.56 -10.04
N ASP A 17 -33.31 -2.35 -10.96
CA ASP A 17 -32.72 -3.39 -11.77
C ASP A 17 -31.71 -4.24 -11.01
N CYS A 18 -31.71 -5.54 -11.30
CA CYS A 18 -30.67 -6.47 -10.85
C CYS A 18 -29.42 -6.28 -11.73
N ILE A 19 -28.43 -5.55 -11.25
CA ILE A 19 -27.18 -5.27 -11.98
C ILE A 19 -26.18 -6.43 -11.93
N HIS A 20 -26.28 -7.31 -10.93
CA HIS A 20 -25.44 -8.50 -10.84
C HIS A 20 -26.20 -9.68 -10.22
N ALA A 21 -25.96 -10.88 -10.76
CA ALA A 21 -26.52 -12.14 -10.25
C ALA A 21 -25.40 -13.20 -10.20
N GLY A 22 -24.67 -13.25 -9.08
CA GLY A 22 -23.47 -14.06 -8.93
C GLY A 22 -23.65 -15.25 -7.99
N GLY A 23 -22.57 -16.03 -7.83
CA GLY A 23 -22.46 -17.24 -7.00
C GLY A 23 -23.02 -17.11 -5.57
N MET A 24 -22.75 -15.97 -4.95
CA MET A 24 -22.98 -15.74 -3.53
C MET A 24 -24.09 -14.72 -3.24
N ALA A 25 -24.39 -13.81 -4.18
CA ALA A 25 -25.36 -12.75 -3.96
C ALA A 25 -25.98 -12.21 -5.26
N HIS A 26 -27.13 -11.57 -5.11
CA HIS A 26 -27.74 -10.69 -6.11
C HIS A 26 -27.53 -9.23 -5.70
N ILE A 27 -27.21 -8.36 -6.66
CA ILE A 27 -27.03 -6.92 -6.41
C ILE A 27 -28.06 -6.17 -7.24
N TYR A 28 -28.82 -5.31 -6.57
CA TYR A 28 -29.86 -4.47 -7.16
C TYR A 28 -29.54 -3.00 -6.95
N THR A 29 -29.88 -2.13 -7.90
CA THR A 29 -29.91 -0.69 -7.64
C THR A 29 -31.13 -0.34 -6.79
N VAL A 30 -30.97 0.60 -5.85
CA VAL A 30 -32.05 0.97 -4.91
C VAL A 30 -32.11 2.47 -4.67
N THR A 31 -33.31 2.95 -4.35
CA THR A 31 -33.56 4.31 -3.84
C THR A 31 -34.42 4.24 -2.58
N TYR A 32 -34.51 5.32 -1.79
CA TYR A 32 -35.53 5.37 -0.74
C TYR A 32 -36.92 5.35 -1.37
N ALA A 33 -37.82 4.50 -0.84
CA ALA A 33 -39.20 4.38 -1.31
C ALA A 33 -40.03 5.63 -0.99
N GLN A 34 -39.74 6.27 0.14
CA GLN A 34 -40.28 7.58 0.51
C GLN A 34 -39.13 8.54 0.80
N PRO A 35 -39.13 9.77 0.23
CA PRO A 35 -38.14 10.77 0.58
C PRO A 35 -38.27 11.12 2.07
N ARG A 36 -37.18 11.07 2.83
CA ARG A 36 -37.17 11.49 4.26
C ARG A 36 -37.58 12.96 4.43
N SER A 37 -37.44 13.77 3.38
CA SER A 37 -37.95 15.14 3.21
C SER A 37 -37.97 15.50 1.71
N PRO A 38 -38.73 16.51 1.24
CA PRO A 38 -38.67 16.96 -0.15
C PRO A 38 -37.24 17.38 -0.52
N GLY A 39 -36.63 16.70 -1.50
CA GLY A 39 -35.23 16.92 -1.90
C GLY A 39 -34.17 16.15 -1.10
N SER A 40 -34.56 15.30 -0.14
CA SER A 40 -33.63 14.45 0.61
C SER A 40 -33.15 13.27 -0.23
N SER A 41 -32.09 13.47 -0.99
CA SER A 41 -31.28 12.40 -1.57
C SER A 41 -30.12 12.06 -0.62
N PRO A 42 -29.69 10.80 -0.51
CA PRO A 42 -28.46 10.43 0.22
C PRO A 42 -27.21 11.16 -0.32
N GLY A 43 -27.28 11.74 -1.53
CA GLY A 43 -26.17 12.46 -2.16
C GLY A 43 -25.26 11.56 -3.01
N PHE A 44 -25.55 10.26 -3.05
CA PHE A 44 -24.81 9.24 -3.82
C PHE A 44 -25.78 8.11 -4.24
N PRO A 45 -25.51 7.40 -5.36
CA PRO A 45 -26.31 6.24 -5.77
C PRO A 45 -26.11 5.06 -4.81
N MET A 46 -27.11 4.17 -4.71
CA MET A 46 -27.09 3.04 -3.77
C MET A 46 -27.36 1.70 -4.45
N VAL A 47 -26.77 0.65 -3.89
CA VAL A 47 -27.05 -0.76 -4.24
C VAL A 47 -27.43 -1.57 -3.01
N MET A 48 -28.24 -2.60 -3.23
CA MET A 48 -28.63 -3.60 -2.25
C MET A 48 -28.09 -4.96 -2.65
N LYS A 49 -27.19 -5.52 -1.84
CA LYS A 49 -26.67 -6.89 -1.95
C LYS A 49 -27.55 -7.82 -1.12
N ILE A 50 -28.06 -8.88 -1.73
CA ILE A 50 -28.87 -9.92 -1.09
C ILE A 50 -28.16 -11.26 -1.27
N PRO A 51 -27.69 -11.91 -0.19
CA PRO A 51 -27.00 -13.19 -0.29
C PRO A 51 -27.93 -14.28 -0.84
N ARG A 52 -27.33 -15.26 -1.52
CA ARG A 52 -28.06 -16.44 -1.99
C ARG A 52 -28.10 -17.49 -0.87
N MET A 53 -29.32 -17.77 -0.44
CA MET A 53 -29.67 -18.79 0.54
C MET A 53 -30.73 -19.72 -0.06
N THR A 54 -30.32 -20.56 -1.00
CA THR A 54 -31.15 -21.65 -1.54
C THR A 54 -30.82 -22.98 -0.88
N ALA A 55 -31.77 -23.93 -0.93
CA ALA A 55 -31.50 -25.29 -0.48
C ALA A 55 -30.35 -25.89 -1.31
N GLY A 56 -29.21 -26.15 -0.66
CA GLY A 56 -27.97 -26.60 -1.30
C GLY A 56 -26.83 -25.57 -1.31
N ASP A 57 -27.11 -24.30 -1.00
CA ASP A 57 -26.06 -23.32 -0.70
C ASP A 57 -25.48 -23.63 0.70
N GLY A 58 -24.15 -23.60 0.84
CA GLY A 58 -23.51 -23.91 2.10
C GLY A 58 -23.54 -22.75 3.10
N ALA A 59 -23.20 -23.07 4.34
CA ALA A 59 -23.17 -22.10 5.45
C ALA A 59 -22.22 -20.92 5.17
N GLU A 60 -21.27 -21.08 4.25
CA GLU A 60 -20.32 -20.03 3.87
C GLU A 60 -20.98 -18.72 3.41
N ASN A 61 -22.13 -18.77 2.72
CA ASN A 61 -22.80 -17.54 2.25
C ASN A 61 -23.39 -16.74 3.41
N ILE A 62 -23.87 -17.44 4.45
CA ILE A 62 -24.44 -16.83 5.66
C ILE A 62 -23.32 -16.21 6.48
N VAL A 63 -22.29 -17.00 6.79
CA VAL A 63 -21.13 -16.54 7.56
C VAL A 63 -20.45 -15.37 6.86
N SER A 64 -20.27 -15.44 5.54
CA SER A 64 -19.67 -14.33 4.78
C SER A 64 -20.52 -13.06 4.81
N PHE A 65 -21.85 -13.19 4.74
CA PHE A 65 -22.74 -12.04 4.88
C PHE A 65 -22.67 -11.41 6.28
N GLU A 66 -22.65 -12.22 7.33
CA GLU A 66 -22.50 -11.74 8.71
C GLU A 66 -21.16 -11.03 8.92
N MET A 67 -20.07 -11.58 8.38
CA MET A 67 -18.76 -10.92 8.40
C MET A 67 -18.79 -9.56 7.70
N GLU A 68 -19.40 -9.48 6.51
CA GLU A 68 -19.52 -8.23 5.76
C GLU A 68 -20.37 -7.19 6.51
N LEU A 69 -21.49 -7.63 7.11
CA LEU A 69 -22.36 -6.80 7.93
C LEU A 69 -21.64 -6.25 9.17
N GLN A 70 -20.71 -7.02 9.73
CA GLN A 70 -19.93 -6.60 10.88
C GLN A 70 -18.79 -5.64 10.51
N ILE A 71 -18.10 -5.91 9.41
CA ILE A 71 -16.88 -5.19 9.02
C ILE A 71 -17.21 -3.90 8.27
N LEU A 72 -18.09 -3.94 7.26
CA LEU A 72 -18.30 -2.79 6.38
C LEU A 72 -18.71 -1.50 7.12
N PRO A 73 -19.59 -1.51 8.15
CA PRO A 73 -19.93 -0.31 8.91
C PRO A 73 -18.77 0.31 9.69
N ALA A 74 -17.71 -0.46 9.98
CA ALA A 74 -16.54 0.02 10.70
C ALA A 74 -15.49 0.66 9.77
N LEU A 75 -15.63 0.45 8.46
CA LEU A 75 -14.69 0.95 7.45
C LEU A 75 -15.12 2.31 6.91
N HIS A 76 -14.13 3.18 6.68
CA HIS A 76 -14.33 4.54 6.23
C HIS A 76 -13.26 4.95 5.21
N GLY A 77 -13.55 6.02 4.45
CA GLY A 77 -12.63 6.61 3.48
C GLY A 77 -13.02 6.32 2.03
N PRO A 78 -12.21 6.78 1.06
CA PRO A 78 -12.55 6.73 -0.36
C PRO A 78 -12.40 5.34 -0.98
N HIS A 79 -11.70 4.42 -0.31
CA HIS A 79 -11.34 3.11 -0.85
C HIS A 79 -12.34 2.00 -0.49
N VAL A 80 -13.46 2.34 0.15
CA VAL A 80 -14.51 1.41 0.56
C VAL A 80 -15.89 2.03 0.30
N PRO A 81 -16.91 1.25 -0.11
CA PRO A 81 -18.28 1.77 -0.23
C PRO A 81 -18.82 2.20 1.13
N ARG A 82 -19.57 3.30 1.18
CA ARG A 82 -20.25 3.71 2.40
C ARG A 82 -21.39 2.75 2.75
N PHE A 83 -21.41 2.26 3.98
CA PHE A 83 -22.55 1.52 4.53
C PHE A 83 -23.78 2.43 4.71
N VAL A 84 -24.98 1.92 4.39
CA VAL A 84 -26.24 2.65 4.55
C VAL A 84 -27.18 1.95 5.53
N ALA A 85 -27.49 0.67 5.29
CA ALA A 85 -28.44 -0.09 6.08
C ALA A 85 -28.25 -1.59 5.86
N ALA A 86 -28.85 -2.39 6.74
CA ALA A 86 -28.89 -3.84 6.58
C ALA A 86 -30.22 -4.43 7.03
N GLY A 87 -30.57 -5.55 6.42
CA GLY A 87 -31.75 -6.33 6.72
C GLY A 87 -31.52 -7.40 7.78
N ASP A 88 -32.62 -7.85 8.37
CA ASP A 88 -32.63 -8.93 9.35
C ASP A 88 -32.38 -10.30 8.68
N LEU A 89 -31.46 -11.08 9.26
CA LEU A 89 -31.04 -12.39 8.75
C LEU A 89 -32.18 -13.43 8.70
N LEU A 90 -33.12 -13.37 9.65
CA LEU A 90 -34.23 -14.31 9.76
C LEU A 90 -35.35 -14.02 8.77
N ARG A 91 -35.54 -12.74 8.40
CA ARG A 91 -36.61 -12.32 7.47
C ARG A 91 -36.13 -12.17 6.04
N LEU A 92 -35.17 -11.27 5.82
CA LEU A 92 -34.59 -11.00 4.50
C LEU A 92 -33.23 -10.33 4.71
N PRO A 93 -32.13 -11.11 4.63
CA PRO A 93 -30.81 -10.53 4.73
C PRO A 93 -30.53 -9.67 3.50
N TYR A 94 -30.10 -8.44 3.74
CA TYR A 94 -29.57 -7.57 2.70
C TYR A 94 -28.57 -6.59 3.31
N LEU A 95 -27.74 -6.02 2.43
CA LEU A 95 -26.80 -4.96 2.75
C LEU A 95 -26.97 -3.83 1.74
N VAL A 96 -27.36 -2.64 2.20
CA VAL A 96 -27.43 -1.43 1.38
C VAL A 96 -26.16 -0.61 1.58
N MET A 97 -25.52 -0.26 0.48
CA MET A 97 -24.27 0.51 0.46
C MET A 97 -24.24 1.45 -0.75
N GLU A 98 -23.27 2.37 -0.74
CA GLU A 98 -22.96 3.23 -1.87
C GLU A 98 -22.65 2.42 -3.13
N HIS A 99 -23.21 2.86 -4.25
CA HIS A 99 -22.91 2.31 -5.57
C HIS A 99 -21.71 3.04 -6.16
N MET A 100 -20.58 2.35 -6.22
CA MET A 100 -19.32 2.93 -6.70
C MET A 100 -19.29 2.95 -8.24
N PRO A 101 -19.15 4.13 -8.88
CA PRO A 101 -19.01 4.21 -10.33
C PRO A 101 -17.61 3.77 -10.75
N GLY A 102 -17.49 3.06 -11.86
CA GLY A 102 -16.21 2.65 -12.44
C GLY A 102 -16.25 1.25 -13.03
N HIS A 103 -15.06 0.70 -13.30
CA HIS A 103 -14.91 -0.63 -13.87
C HIS A 103 -14.09 -1.52 -12.95
N THR A 104 -14.53 -2.76 -12.74
CA THR A 104 -13.73 -3.74 -12.01
C THR A 104 -12.44 -4.05 -12.76
N LEU A 105 -11.40 -4.48 -12.06
CA LEU A 105 -10.15 -4.91 -12.69
C LEU A 105 -10.37 -6.10 -13.65
N GLN A 106 -11.44 -6.88 -13.44
CA GLN A 106 -11.87 -7.91 -14.39
C GLN A 106 -12.15 -7.32 -15.79
N HIS A 107 -12.78 -6.15 -15.86
CA HIS A 107 -13.01 -5.47 -17.14
C HIS A 107 -11.70 -5.19 -17.89
N TRP A 108 -10.63 -4.82 -17.18
CA TRP A 108 -9.32 -4.57 -17.77
C TRP A 108 -8.65 -5.84 -18.31
N LEU A 109 -8.92 -6.99 -17.68
CA LEU A 109 -8.46 -8.31 -18.13
C LEU A 109 -9.26 -8.81 -19.33
N ASP A 110 -10.56 -8.53 -19.37
CA ASP A 110 -11.46 -8.94 -20.46
C ASP A 110 -11.18 -8.15 -21.75
N GLN A 111 -10.61 -6.94 -21.64
CA GLN A 111 -10.18 -6.16 -22.80
C GLN A 111 -9.10 -6.90 -23.61
N PRO A 112 -9.18 -6.89 -24.95
CA PRO A 112 -8.17 -7.50 -25.80
C PRO A 112 -6.85 -6.73 -25.77
N GLY A 113 -5.72 -7.45 -25.83
CA GLY A 113 -4.37 -6.87 -25.97
C GLY A 113 -3.68 -6.53 -24.65
N ALA A 114 -2.34 -6.56 -24.64
CA ALA A 114 -1.58 -6.33 -23.42
C ALA A 114 -1.69 -4.87 -22.94
N GLN A 115 -1.92 -4.66 -21.65
CA GLN A 115 -1.98 -3.32 -21.08
C GLN A 115 -0.57 -2.68 -21.07
N PRO A 116 -0.45 -1.35 -21.28
CA PRO A 116 0.82 -0.66 -21.16
C PRO A 116 1.43 -0.84 -19.76
N ILE A 117 2.75 -0.99 -19.69
CA ILE A 117 3.47 -1.20 -18.42
C ILE A 117 3.20 -0.05 -17.43
N ALA A 118 3.11 1.18 -17.91
CA ALA A 118 2.78 2.34 -17.08
C ALA A 118 1.37 2.24 -16.46
N THR A 119 0.39 1.80 -17.25
CA THR A 119 -0.99 1.57 -16.78
C THR A 119 -1.04 0.47 -15.73
N ILE A 120 -0.32 -0.64 -15.94
CA ILE A 120 -0.24 -1.74 -14.96
C ILE A 120 0.36 -1.24 -13.64
N ALA A 121 1.40 -0.40 -13.71
CA ALA A 121 2.02 0.19 -12.52
C ALA A 121 1.04 1.10 -11.76
N GLN A 122 0.28 1.93 -12.48
CA GLN A 122 -0.74 2.81 -11.90
C GLN A 122 -1.86 2.03 -11.22
N LEU A 123 -2.42 1.02 -11.91
CA LEU A 123 -3.44 0.12 -11.34
C LEU A 123 -2.91 -0.59 -10.09
N GLY A 124 -1.67 -1.08 -10.16
CA GLY A 124 -0.97 -1.67 -9.02
C GLY A 124 -0.85 -0.74 -7.82
N ALA A 125 -0.41 0.49 -8.05
CA ALA A 125 -0.24 1.49 -7.01
C ALA A 125 -1.59 1.83 -6.37
N ALA A 126 -2.64 2.02 -7.17
CA ALA A 126 -3.99 2.28 -6.68
C ALA A 126 -4.51 1.14 -5.81
N MET A 127 -4.36 -0.13 -6.23
CA MET A 127 -4.73 -1.31 -5.43
C MET A 127 -3.98 -1.35 -4.10
N ALA A 128 -2.67 -1.09 -4.12
CA ALA A 128 -1.83 -1.13 -2.94
C ALA A 128 -2.15 0.03 -1.96
N GLN A 129 -2.50 1.21 -2.46
CA GLN A 129 -2.98 2.33 -1.65
C GLN A 129 -4.32 2.01 -0.99
N ALA A 130 -5.27 1.44 -1.73
CA ALA A 130 -6.56 1.03 -1.20
C ALA A 130 -6.42 -0.04 -0.10
N ALA A 131 -5.58 -1.05 -0.35
CA ALA A 131 -5.25 -2.07 0.66
C ALA A 131 -4.57 -1.47 1.89
N HIS A 132 -3.64 -0.51 1.71
CA HIS A 132 -3.00 0.16 2.84
C HIS A 132 -4.01 0.93 3.70
N SER A 133 -4.94 1.67 3.07
CA SER A 133 -6.02 2.39 3.77
C SER A 133 -6.91 1.45 4.59
N LEU A 134 -7.18 0.25 4.07
CA LEU A 134 -7.89 -0.80 4.80
C LEU A 134 -7.07 -1.34 5.98
N HIS A 135 -5.77 -1.60 5.77
CA HIS A 135 -4.86 -2.12 6.80
C HIS A 135 -4.68 -1.13 7.97
N GLN A 136 -4.71 0.17 7.70
CA GLN A 136 -4.70 1.22 8.73
C GLN A 136 -5.92 1.17 9.65
N GLN A 137 -7.00 0.52 9.22
CA GLN A 137 -8.22 0.30 9.98
C GLN A 137 -8.25 -1.11 10.62
N ASN A 138 -7.09 -1.77 10.77
CA ASN A 138 -6.97 -3.13 11.33
C ASN A 138 -7.77 -4.21 10.59
N CYS A 139 -8.08 -3.98 9.31
CA CYS A 139 -8.79 -4.92 8.47
C CYS A 139 -7.87 -5.48 7.38
N CYS A 140 -7.94 -6.79 7.14
CA CYS A 140 -7.36 -7.46 5.98
C CYS A 140 -8.48 -7.96 5.08
N HIS A 141 -8.37 -7.75 3.78
CA HIS A 141 -9.46 -8.05 2.85
C HIS A 141 -9.61 -9.56 2.60
N LEU A 142 -8.49 -10.27 2.40
CA LEU A 142 -8.38 -11.72 2.26
C LEU A 142 -9.07 -12.39 1.04
N ASP A 143 -9.81 -11.63 0.22
CA ASP A 143 -10.39 -12.09 -1.06
C ASP A 143 -10.22 -11.03 -2.16
N LEU A 144 -9.04 -10.39 -2.21
CA LEU A 144 -8.69 -9.53 -3.33
C LEU A 144 -8.56 -10.35 -4.61
N LYS A 145 -9.34 -9.96 -5.61
CA LYS A 145 -9.36 -10.53 -6.96
C LYS A 145 -9.85 -9.47 -7.95
N PRO A 146 -9.69 -9.67 -9.27
CA PRO A 146 -10.04 -8.65 -10.24
C PRO A 146 -11.51 -8.19 -10.17
N GLY A 147 -12.44 -9.08 -9.78
CA GLY A 147 -13.85 -8.73 -9.58
C GLY A 147 -14.17 -7.89 -8.33
N ASN A 148 -13.27 -7.87 -7.34
CA ASN A 148 -13.45 -7.17 -6.06
C ASN A 148 -12.65 -5.86 -5.96
N VAL A 149 -11.94 -5.50 -7.03
CA VAL A 149 -11.22 -4.23 -7.14
C VAL A 149 -11.89 -3.41 -8.22
N LEU A 150 -12.50 -2.29 -7.84
CA LEU A 150 -13.09 -1.33 -8.76
C LEU A 150 -12.15 -0.15 -8.97
N ILE A 151 -11.94 0.24 -10.23
CA ILE A 151 -11.12 1.39 -10.62
C ILE A 151 -12.05 2.50 -11.06
N GLN A 152 -11.97 3.63 -10.39
CA GLN A 152 -12.73 4.84 -10.68
C GLN A 152 -12.05 5.68 -11.77
N ASP A 153 -12.79 6.61 -12.37
CA ASP A 153 -12.30 7.45 -13.47
C ASP A 153 -11.14 8.38 -13.05
N ASP A 154 -11.04 8.70 -11.75
CA ASP A 154 -9.95 9.48 -11.16
C ASP A 154 -8.68 8.65 -10.88
N GLY A 155 -8.72 7.34 -11.17
CA GLY A 155 -7.62 6.40 -10.96
C GLY A 155 -7.58 5.76 -9.57
N ASN A 156 -8.49 6.11 -8.66
CA ASN A 156 -8.56 5.49 -7.34
C ASN A 156 -9.13 4.07 -7.42
N ALA A 157 -8.60 3.17 -6.58
CA ALA A 157 -9.14 1.85 -6.40
C ALA A 157 -10.09 1.80 -5.20
N VAL A 158 -11.20 1.09 -5.36
CA VAL A 158 -12.19 0.82 -4.31
C VAL A 158 -12.30 -0.68 -4.14
N LEU A 159 -12.20 -1.14 -2.90
CA LEU A 159 -12.29 -2.55 -2.55
C LEU A 159 -13.75 -2.90 -2.24
N LEU A 160 -14.21 -4.02 -2.80
CA LEU A 160 -15.58 -4.51 -2.70
C LEU A 160 -15.59 -5.91 -2.08
N ASP A 161 -16.72 -6.28 -1.47
CA ASP A 161 -16.99 -7.63 -0.94
C ASP A 161 -16.10 -8.02 0.26
N PHE A 162 -16.51 -7.59 1.44
CA PHE A 162 -15.79 -7.83 2.71
C PHE A 162 -16.19 -9.14 3.41
N GLY A 163 -16.94 -10.00 2.73
CA GLY A 163 -17.50 -11.20 3.36
C GLY A 163 -16.45 -12.23 3.78
N LEU A 164 -15.22 -12.14 3.27
CA LEU A 164 -14.11 -13.00 3.67
C LEU A 164 -13.03 -12.28 4.47
N SER A 165 -13.24 -10.99 4.76
CA SER A 165 -12.28 -10.15 5.46
C SER A 165 -12.11 -10.54 6.93
N CYS A 166 -11.03 -10.10 7.53
CA CYS A 166 -10.72 -10.28 8.93
C CYS A 166 -10.41 -8.92 9.53
N HIS A 167 -11.08 -8.57 10.63
CA HIS A 167 -10.84 -7.31 11.33
C HIS A 167 -10.40 -7.61 12.75
N ALA A 168 -9.26 -7.05 13.17
CA ALA A 168 -8.59 -7.51 14.38
C ALA A 168 -9.34 -7.23 15.70
N HIS A 169 -10.37 -6.37 15.67
CA HIS A 169 -11.23 -6.06 16.82
C HIS A 169 -12.62 -6.71 16.79
N TYR A 170 -12.91 -7.52 15.77
CA TYR A 170 -14.17 -8.25 15.66
C TYR A 170 -13.93 -9.77 15.66
N PRO A 171 -14.88 -10.59 16.15
CA PRO A 171 -14.87 -12.03 15.97
C PRO A 171 -14.64 -12.43 14.50
N ASP A 172 -13.83 -13.46 14.27
CA ASP A 172 -13.61 -14.03 12.94
C ASP A 172 -14.44 -15.31 12.79
N LEU A 173 -15.72 -15.13 12.44
CA LEU A 173 -16.69 -16.24 12.30
C LEU A 173 -16.23 -17.25 11.24
N LEU A 174 -15.45 -16.83 10.24
CA LEU A 174 -14.89 -17.72 9.23
C LEU A 174 -13.83 -18.65 9.83
N ALA A 175 -13.01 -18.16 10.76
CA ALA A 175 -12.04 -18.99 11.46
C ALA A 175 -12.71 -19.98 12.43
N GLU A 176 -13.82 -19.59 13.05
CA GLU A 176 -14.57 -20.40 14.01
C GLU A 176 -15.41 -21.49 13.33
N GLU A 177 -16.14 -21.13 12.27
CA GLU A 177 -17.15 -22.00 11.65
C GLU A 177 -16.64 -22.74 10.40
N LEU A 178 -15.63 -22.21 9.69
CA LEU A 178 -15.15 -22.79 8.43
C LEU A 178 -13.79 -23.46 8.59
N ARG A 179 -13.79 -24.80 8.55
CA ARG A 179 -12.58 -25.64 8.65
C ARG A 179 -11.73 -25.69 7.37
N LYS A 180 -12.16 -25.04 6.29
CA LYS A 180 -11.49 -25.05 4.98
C LYS A 180 -11.25 -23.63 4.51
N ALA A 181 -10.17 -23.42 3.76
CA ALA A 181 -9.90 -22.15 3.12
C ALA A 181 -11.01 -21.82 2.12
N VAL A 182 -11.73 -20.71 2.36
CA VAL A 182 -12.78 -20.18 1.50
C VAL A 182 -12.28 -18.93 0.81
N GLY A 183 -12.69 -18.73 -0.44
CA GLY A 183 -12.31 -17.58 -1.26
C GLY A 183 -11.90 -18.00 -2.66
N SER A 184 -11.25 -17.08 -3.37
CA SER A 184 -10.93 -17.23 -4.78
C SER A 184 -9.57 -17.94 -4.95
N PRO A 185 -9.53 -19.23 -5.34
CA PRO A 185 -8.34 -20.07 -5.18
C PRO A 185 -7.09 -19.55 -5.88
N ALA A 186 -7.22 -18.86 -7.01
CA ALA A 186 -6.08 -18.38 -7.78
C ALA A 186 -5.30 -17.23 -7.10
N TRP A 187 -5.97 -16.40 -6.27
CA TRP A 187 -5.37 -15.22 -5.64
C TRP A 187 -5.04 -15.40 -4.15
N MET A 188 -5.51 -16.50 -3.54
CA MET A 188 -5.33 -16.79 -2.12
C MET A 188 -3.86 -17.06 -1.74
N ALA A 189 -3.41 -16.44 -0.66
CA ALA A 189 -2.02 -16.54 -0.19
C ALA A 189 -1.69 -17.91 0.45
N PRO A 190 -0.40 -18.32 0.49
CA PRO A 190 0.08 -19.52 1.16
C PRO A 190 -0.40 -19.68 2.62
N GLU A 191 -0.29 -18.62 3.40
CA GLU A 191 -0.66 -18.57 4.82
C GLU A 191 -2.17 -18.76 5.04
N GLN A 192 -3.02 -18.30 4.11
CA GLN A 192 -4.48 -18.51 4.17
C GLN A 192 -4.86 -19.98 3.97
N ILE A 193 -4.10 -20.74 3.15
CA ILE A 193 -4.37 -22.17 2.94
C ILE A 193 -4.21 -22.97 4.23
N VAL A 194 -3.24 -22.58 5.05
CA VAL A 194 -2.94 -23.24 6.32
C VAL A 194 -3.74 -22.66 7.49
N GLY A 195 -4.69 -21.75 7.21
CA GLY A 195 -5.61 -21.20 8.19
C GLY A 195 -5.13 -19.95 8.92
N VAL A 196 -3.98 -19.37 8.55
CA VAL A 196 -3.54 -18.09 9.14
C VAL A 196 -4.28 -16.95 8.43
N ARG A 197 -5.07 -16.23 9.22
CA ARG A 197 -5.85 -15.05 8.80
C ARG A 197 -5.31 -13.79 9.49
N GLY A 198 -5.57 -12.62 8.91
CA GLY A 198 -5.17 -11.33 9.47
C GLY A 198 -3.73 -10.86 9.18
N ASP A 199 -2.95 -11.61 8.38
CA ASP A 199 -1.68 -11.09 7.86
C ASP A 199 -1.95 -10.18 6.65
N LEU A 200 -1.64 -8.89 6.79
CA LEU A 200 -1.80 -7.90 5.73
C LEU A 200 -1.03 -8.25 4.45
N ARG A 201 0.01 -9.07 4.56
CA ARG A 201 0.84 -9.51 3.43
C ARG A 201 0.14 -10.57 2.57
N SER A 202 -0.98 -11.11 3.04
CA SER A 202 -1.90 -11.92 2.22
C SER A 202 -2.50 -11.08 1.09
N ASP A 203 -2.95 -9.85 1.40
CA ASP A 203 -3.49 -8.92 0.40
C ASP A 203 -2.40 -8.50 -0.59
N ILE A 204 -1.15 -8.30 -0.12
CA ILE A 204 0.01 -8.01 -0.98
C ILE A 204 0.27 -9.16 -1.96
N PHE A 205 0.14 -10.42 -1.52
CA PHE A 205 0.27 -11.57 -2.41
C PHE A 205 -0.81 -11.58 -3.48
N ALA A 206 -2.07 -11.36 -3.10
CA ALA A 206 -3.19 -11.29 -4.03
C ALA A 206 -3.01 -10.17 -5.07
N ILE A 207 -2.53 -8.98 -4.66
CA ILE A 207 -2.14 -7.90 -5.58
C ILE A 207 -1.01 -8.35 -6.51
N GLY A 208 -0.02 -9.08 -6.00
CA GLY A 208 1.04 -9.68 -6.81
C GLY A 208 0.52 -10.63 -7.89
N VAL A 209 -0.49 -11.45 -7.57
CA VAL A 209 -1.17 -12.33 -8.53
C VAL A 209 -1.89 -11.51 -9.59
N MET A 210 -2.65 -10.47 -9.20
CA MET A 210 -3.33 -9.58 -10.15
C MET A 210 -2.37 -8.83 -11.06
N LEU A 211 -1.24 -8.34 -10.54
CA LEU A 211 -0.19 -7.69 -11.34
C LEU A 211 0.45 -8.66 -12.32
N TYR A 212 0.70 -9.90 -11.90
CA TYR A 212 1.19 -10.95 -12.79
C TYR A 212 0.21 -11.20 -13.93
N GLU A 213 -1.07 -11.34 -13.61
CA GLU A 213 -2.15 -11.62 -14.57
C GLU A 213 -2.36 -10.46 -15.56
N LEU A 214 -2.40 -9.21 -15.08
CA LEU A 214 -2.45 -8.02 -15.95
C LEU A 214 -1.25 -7.93 -16.89
N THR A 215 -0.07 -8.34 -16.41
CA THR A 215 1.18 -8.26 -17.18
C THR A 215 1.27 -9.35 -18.24
N THR A 216 0.92 -10.58 -17.89
CA THR A 216 1.22 -11.78 -18.68
C THR A 216 -0.01 -12.41 -19.33
N ARG A 217 -1.22 -12.04 -18.89
CA ARG A 217 -2.50 -12.70 -19.21
C ARG A 217 -2.59 -14.16 -18.74
N GLU A 218 -1.69 -14.59 -17.86
CA GLU A 218 -1.69 -15.91 -17.25
C GLU A 218 -1.75 -15.80 -15.73
N LEU A 219 -2.27 -16.83 -15.06
CA LEU A 219 -2.17 -16.93 -13.60
C LEU A 219 -0.82 -17.55 -13.20
N PRO A 220 -0.11 -17.00 -12.20
CA PRO A 220 1.23 -17.44 -11.80
C PRO A 220 1.30 -18.90 -11.35
N PHE A 221 0.19 -19.42 -10.81
CA PHE A 221 0.08 -20.79 -10.29
C PHE A 221 -1.11 -21.56 -10.90
N GLY A 222 -1.67 -21.08 -12.02
CA GLY A 222 -2.90 -21.61 -12.60
C GLY A 222 -4.14 -21.40 -11.73
N ASN A 223 -5.24 -22.06 -12.08
CA ASN A 223 -6.51 -22.02 -11.35
C ASN A 223 -6.78 -23.39 -10.68
N PRO A 224 -6.40 -23.58 -9.41
CA PRO A 224 -6.47 -24.89 -8.77
C PRO A 224 -7.92 -25.28 -8.41
N SER A 225 -8.32 -26.49 -8.80
CA SER A 225 -9.60 -27.10 -8.41
C SER A 225 -9.48 -28.14 -7.29
N THR A 226 -8.26 -28.44 -6.83
CA THR A 226 -7.97 -29.41 -5.78
C THR A 226 -7.11 -28.81 -4.68
N ASP A 227 -7.24 -29.32 -3.45
CA ASP A 227 -6.41 -28.89 -2.31
C ASP A 227 -4.91 -29.07 -2.58
N GLY A 228 -4.53 -30.12 -3.32
CA GLY A 228 -3.14 -30.35 -3.75
C GLY A 228 -2.63 -29.28 -4.73
N GLY A 229 -3.48 -28.86 -5.69
CA GLY A 229 -3.18 -27.75 -6.59
C GLY A 229 -3.07 -26.42 -5.84
N LEU A 230 -3.96 -26.19 -4.87
CA LEU A 230 -3.97 -25.02 -4.01
C LEU A 230 -2.61 -24.86 -3.31
N ARG A 231 -2.10 -25.94 -2.73
CA ARG A 231 -0.81 -25.98 -2.01
C ARG A 231 0.43 -25.76 -2.88
N GLN A 232 0.33 -25.75 -4.21
CA GLN A 232 1.49 -25.50 -5.08
C GLN A 232 2.14 -24.14 -4.82
N ARG A 233 1.35 -23.11 -4.51
CA ARG A 233 1.85 -21.76 -4.20
C ARG A 233 2.77 -21.70 -2.97
N MET A 234 2.75 -22.72 -2.11
CA MET A 234 3.63 -22.79 -0.94
C MET A 234 5.09 -23.03 -1.32
N TRP A 235 5.38 -23.49 -2.55
CA TRP A 235 6.73 -23.87 -2.97
C TRP A 235 7.06 -23.60 -4.43
N MET A 236 6.07 -23.65 -5.32
CA MET A 236 6.25 -23.44 -6.76
C MET A 236 6.71 -22.00 -7.01
N ALA A 237 7.70 -21.83 -7.89
CA ALA A 237 8.01 -20.50 -8.42
C ALA A 237 7.22 -20.28 -9.71
N PRO A 238 6.57 -19.12 -9.86
CA PRO A 238 5.92 -18.79 -11.11
C PRO A 238 6.96 -18.58 -12.22
N THR A 239 6.52 -18.71 -13.47
CA THR A 239 7.34 -18.35 -14.63
C THR A 239 7.68 -16.85 -14.54
N PRO A 240 8.92 -16.42 -14.80
CA PRO A 240 9.24 -14.99 -14.77
C PRO A 240 8.39 -14.22 -15.80
N PRO A 241 7.72 -13.11 -15.44
CA PRO A 241 6.92 -12.31 -16.37
C PRO A 241 7.65 -11.95 -17.66
N ARG A 242 8.96 -11.63 -17.58
CA ARG A 242 9.80 -11.29 -18.73
C ARG A 242 10.04 -12.46 -19.70
N ALA A 243 9.83 -13.70 -19.26
CA ALA A 243 9.88 -14.87 -20.12
C ALA A 243 8.60 -15.04 -20.96
N LEU A 244 7.46 -14.52 -20.47
CA LEU A 244 6.17 -14.56 -21.16
C LEU A 244 5.94 -13.30 -22.00
N ARG A 245 6.44 -12.15 -21.53
CA ARG A 245 6.28 -10.84 -22.16
C ARG A 245 7.60 -10.06 -22.14
N ALA A 246 8.24 -9.93 -23.30
CA ALA A 246 9.61 -9.43 -23.43
C ALA A 246 9.79 -7.93 -23.15
N ASP A 247 8.75 -7.11 -23.33
CA ASP A 247 8.77 -5.66 -23.04
C ASP A 247 8.62 -5.34 -21.54
N VAL A 248 8.44 -6.35 -20.68
CA VAL A 248 8.39 -6.16 -19.24
C VAL A 248 9.76 -5.72 -18.71
N PRO A 249 9.83 -4.58 -18.00
CA PRO A 249 11.08 -4.14 -17.39
C PRO A 249 11.44 -5.01 -16.17
N ASP A 250 12.72 -5.04 -15.83
CA ASP A 250 13.26 -5.78 -14.68
C ASP A 250 12.63 -5.36 -13.34
N TRP A 251 12.37 -4.06 -13.15
CA TRP A 251 11.74 -3.54 -11.93
C TRP A 251 10.33 -4.09 -11.72
N LEU A 252 9.50 -4.21 -12.77
CA LEU A 252 8.13 -4.70 -12.61
C LEU A 252 8.15 -6.19 -12.26
N GLN A 253 9.04 -6.95 -12.90
CA GLN A 253 9.24 -8.35 -12.53
C GLN A 253 9.76 -8.49 -11.09
N GLU A 254 10.69 -7.64 -10.65
CA GLU A 254 11.19 -7.63 -9.26
C GLU A 254 10.04 -7.45 -8.28
N ILE A 255 9.17 -6.46 -8.50
CA ILE A 255 8.00 -6.17 -7.66
C ILE A 255 7.03 -7.36 -7.64
N ILE A 256 6.60 -7.84 -8.81
CA ILE A 256 5.63 -8.94 -8.93
C ILE A 256 6.15 -10.17 -8.19
N LEU A 257 7.36 -10.60 -8.49
CA LEU A 257 7.93 -11.80 -7.90
C LEU A 257 8.25 -11.65 -6.41
N ARG A 258 8.43 -10.42 -5.90
CA ARG A 258 8.57 -10.15 -4.46
C ARG A 258 7.24 -10.32 -3.74
N CYS A 259 6.15 -9.86 -4.34
CA CYS A 259 4.80 -10.07 -3.80
C CYS A 259 4.44 -11.57 -3.76
N LEU A 260 4.94 -12.34 -4.72
CA LEU A 260 4.68 -13.78 -4.86
C LEU A 260 5.65 -14.68 -4.09
N GLU A 261 6.46 -14.15 -3.16
CA GLU A 261 7.28 -15.00 -2.31
C GLU A 261 6.39 -15.88 -1.41
N PRO A 262 6.68 -17.19 -1.28
CA PRO A 262 5.85 -18.07 -0.46
C PRO A 262 5.78 -17.65 1.00
N GLU A 263 6.90 -17.23 1.57
CA GLU A 263 6.96 -16.71 2.94
C GLU A 263 6.59 -15.23 2.97
N ALA A 264 5.57 -14.88 3.73
CA ALA A 264 5.09 -13.51 3.89
C ALA A 264 6.21 -12.54 4.31
N ALA A 265 7.13 -12.99 5.18
CA ALA A 265 8.28 -12.19 5.63
C ALA A 265 9.25 -11.75 4.52
N ASN A 266 9.26 -12.43 3.37
CA ASN A 266 10.11 -12.08 2.23
C ASN A 266 9.40 -11.16 1.20
N ARG A 267 8.13 -10.81 1.45
CA ARG A 267 7.35 -9.89 0.61
C ARG A 267 7.62 -8.42 1.00
N TYR A 268 6.75 -7.52 0.58
CA TYR A 268 6.69 -6.16 1.11
C TYR A 268 6.16 -6.19 2.55
N ALA A 269 6.70 -5.34 3.43
CA ALA A 269 6.28 -5.33 4.82
C ALA A 269 4.91 -4.67 5.00
N THR A 270 4.58 -3.72 4.12
CA THR A 270 3.30 -2.99 4.06
C THR A 270 2.87 -2.75 2.61
N ALA A 271 1.57 -2.57 2.38
CA ALA A 271 1.06 -2.21 1.06
C ALA A 271 1.49 -0.79 0.62
N ALA A 272 1.81 0.11 1.56
CA ALA A 272 2.39 1.42 1.26
C ALA A 272 3.76 1.31 0.57
N GLU A 273 4.63 0.37 1.00
CA GLU A 273 5.91 0.14 0.34
C GLU A 273 5.74 -0.38 -1.10
N LEU A 274 4.75 -1.26 -1.32
CA LEU A 274 4.42 -1.75 -2.65
C LEU A 274 3.94 -0.60 -3.55
N ALA A 275 3.00 0.22 -3.06
CA ALA A 275 2.53 1.41 -3.78
C ALA A 275 3.69 2.35 -4.11
N PHE A 276 4.60 2.56 -3.15
CA PHE A 276 5.77 3.41 -3.31
C PHE A 276 6.68 2.92 -4.45
N ASP A 277 7.04 1.63 -4.47
CA ASP A 277 7.92 1.08 -5.51
C ASP A 277 7.26 1.12 -6.89
N LEU A 278 5.94 0.87 -6.98
CA LEU A 278 5.18 0.96 -8.22
C LEU A 278 5.10 2.40 -8.76
N ALA A 279 5.00 3.39 -7.88
CA ALA A 279 5.04 4.81 -8.25
C ALA A 279 6.45 5.32 -8.59
N ASN A 280 7.50 4.62 -8.14
CA ASN A 280 8.89 5.05 -8.27
C ASN A 280 9.78 3.98 -8.95
N PRO A 281 9.46 3.55 -10.19
CA PRO A 281 10.10 2.39 -10.84
C PRO A 281 11.61 2.54 -11.01
N GLY A 282 12.11 3.76 -11.26
CA GLY A 282 13.54 4.05 -11.41
C GLY A 282 14.37 3.90 -10.13
N GLN A 283 13.73 3.65 -8.99
CA GLN A 283 14.36 3.55 -7.67
C GLN A 283 14.26 2.15 -7.07
N VAL A 284 13.67 1.20 -7.80
CA VAL A 284 13.52 -0.19 -7.36
C VAL A 284 14.88 -0.88 -7.41
N PRO A 285 15.38 -1.46 -6.30
CA PRO A 285 16.63 -2.19 -6.30
C PRO A 285 16.46 -3.51 -7.06
N ILE A 286 17.15 -3.65 -8.19
CA ILE A 286 17.08 -4.85 -9.02
C ILE A 286 17.96 -5.95 -8.43
N THR A 287 17.35 -7.09 -8.10
CA THR A 287 18.06 -8.26 -7.59
C THR A 287 18.14 -9.36 -8.66
N ARG A 288 18.60 -10.56 -8.27
CA ARG A 288 18.54 -11.75 -9.14
C ARG A 288 17.11 -12.08 -9.59
N ARG A 289 16.09 -11.62 -8.85
CA ARG A 289 14.67 -11.83 -9.16
C ARG A 289 14.26 -11.05 -10.42
N GLY A 290 14.59 -9.76 -10.53
CA GLY A 290 14.29 -8.93 -11.70
C GLY A 290 15.07 -9.31 -12.97
N LEU A 291 16.28 -9.86 -12.82
CA LEU A 291 17.15 -10.26 -13.95
C LEU A 291 16.84 -11.66 -14.53
N ARG A 292 15.96 -12.43 -13.89
CA ARG A 292 15.72 -13.82 -14.22
C ARG A 292 14.88 -13.98 -15.50
N LEU A 293 15.34 -14.78 -16.47
CA LEU A 293 14.61 -15.06 -17.72
C LEU A 293 14.12 -16.50 -17.86
N ARG A 294 14.49 -17.40 -16.95
CA ARG A 294 14.06 -18.81 -16.96
C ARG A 294 13.49 -19.19 -15.59
N GLY A 295 12.57 -20.15 -15.56
CA GLY A 295 12.04 -20.70 -14.31
C GLY A 295 13.10 -21.27 -13.36
N LEU A 296 12.69 -21.67 -12.15
CA LEU A 296 13.57 -22.45 -11.28
C LEU A 296 13.86 -23.83 -11.90
N PRO A 297 15.12 -24.29 -11.92
CA PRO A 297 15.40 -25.68 -12.22
C PRO A 297 14.72 -26.59 -11.18
N LEU A 298 14.47 -27.86 -11.54
CA LEU A 298 13.78 -28.83 -10.69
C LEU A 298 14.36 -28.91 -9.26
N TRP A 299 15.69 -28.90 -9.14
CA TRP A 299 16.37 -28.87 -7.84
C TRP A 299 16.04 -27.62 -7.00
N GLY A 300 15.86 -26.47 -7.66
CA GLY A 300 15.42 -25.24 -7.02
C GLY A 300 13.97 -25.31 -6.53
N GLN A 301 13.09 -25.95 -7.28
CA GLN A 301 11.70 -26.20 -6.86
C GLN A 301 11.65 -27.20 -5.69
N LEU A 302 12.42 -28.28 -5.74
CA LEU A 302 12.50 -29.27 -4.67
C LEU A 302 12.98 -28.64 -3.34
N ARG A 303 13.99 -27.77 -3.39
CA ARG A 303 14.46 -27.04 -2.20
C ARG A 303 13.36 -26.17 -1.59
N ARG A 304 12.57 -25.48 -2.41
CA ARG A 304 11.42 -24.70 -1.91
C ARG A 304 10.36 -25.60 -1.29
N TRP A 305 10.10 -26.76 -1.87
CA TRP A 305 9.15 -27.73 -1.33
C TRP A 305 9.59 -28.26 0.04
N ILE A 306 10.85 -28.65 0.20
CA ILE A 306 11.39 -29.10 1.50
C ILE A 306 11.27 -27.99 2.55
N ARG A 307 11.62 -26.75 2.18
CA ARG A 307 11.49 -25.60 3.08
C ARG A 307 10.05 -25.40 3.50
N ALA A 308 9.11 -25.39 2.56
CA ALA A 308 7.67 -25.24 2.82
C ALA A 308 7.11 -26.33 3.74
N ALA A 309 7.60 -27.57 3.62
CA ALA A 309 7.18 -28.69 4.47
C ALA A 309 7.61 -28.54 5.94
N GLY A 310 8.67 -27.76 6.21
CA GLY A 310 9.16 -27.47 7.56
C GLY A 310 8.75 -26.10 8.10
N MET A 311 7.89 -25.35 7.40
CA MET A 311 7.47 -24.01 7.83
C MET A 311 6.39 -24.08 8.91
N GLU A 312 6.67 -23.46 10.06
CA GLU A 312 5.66 -23.12 11.05
C GLU A 312 5.10 -21.73 10.74
N TYR A 313 3.79 -21.65 10.54
CA TYR A 313 3.10 -20.38 10.36
C TYR A 313 2.67 -19.85 11.72
N ARG A 314 3.11 -18.64 12.06
CA ARG A 314 2.77 -17.97 13.31
C ARG A 314 1.64 -16.97 13.09
N PRO A 315 0.79 -16.72 14.09
CA PRO A 315 -0.16 -15.61 14.06
C PRO A 315 0.59 -14.30 13.78
N SER A 316 0.02 -13.47 12.91
CA SER A 316 0.61 -12.17 12.59
C SER A 316 0.23 -11.12 13.66
N PRO A 317 1.09 -10.10 13.88
CA PRO A 317 0.73 -8.97 14.72
C PRO A 317 -0.44 -8.18 14.11
N LEU A 318 -1.01 -7.25 14.89
CA LEU A 318 -2.06 -6.36 14.39
C LEU A 318 -1.58 -5.57 13.16
N PRO A 319 -2.43 -5.36 12.13
CA PRO A 319 -2.03 -4.63 10.93
C PRO A 319 -1.46 -3.23 11.22
N THR A 320 -2.11 -2.46 12.10
CA THR A 320 -1.61 -1.13 12.50
C THR A 320 -0.27 -1.17 13.23
N GLN A 321 -0.06 -2.19 14.08
CA GLN A 321 1.22 -2.39 14.75
C GLN A 321 2.33 -2.66 13.72
N GLN A 322 2.10 -3.58 12.78
CA GLN A 322 3.06 -3.90 11.73
C GLN A 322 3.41 -2.69 10.86
N ILE A 323 2.42 -1.86 10.51
CA ILE A 323 2.64 -0.62 9.76
C ILE A 323 3.52 0.36 10.55
N SER A 324 3.28 0.49 11.86
CA SER A 324 4.03 1.41 12.71
C SER A 324 5.49 0.99 12.95
N GLU A 325 5.76 -0.32 12.93
CA GLU A 325 7.11 -0.88 13.12
C GLU A 325 7.98 -0.69 11.86
N VAL A 326 7.37 -0.67 10.67
CA VAL A 326 8.07 -0.60 9.37
C VAL A 326 7.57 0.59 8.52
N PRO A 327 7.77 1.85 8.96
CA PRO A 327 7.27 3.01 8.24
C PRO A 327 8.18 3.39 7.06
N ILE A 328 7.62 4.14 6.12
CA ILE A 328 8.41 4.97 5.19
C ILE A 328 8.86 6.23 5.96
N LEU A 329 10.17 6.39 6.12
CA LEU A 329 10.82 7.54 6.74
C LEU A 329 11.21 8.54 5.66
N MET A 330 10.76 9.78 5.79
CA MET A 330 11.22 10.89 4.95
C MET A 330 12.25 11.74 5.69
N VAL A 331 13.37 12.06 5.04
CA VAL A 331 14.26 13.14 5.48
C VAL A 331 14.23 14.25 4.44
N ALA A 332 13.94 15.48 4.85
CA ALA A 332 14.05 16.62 3.93
C ALA A 332 15.39 17.31 4.10
N LEU A 333 16.18 17.31 3.02
CA LEU A 333 17.47 17.97 2.96
C LEU A 333 17.31 19.37 2.34
N PRO A 334 17.60 20.44 3.09
CA PRO A 334 17.63 21.78 2.51
C PRO A 334 18.80 21.87 1.52
N HIS A 335 18.56 22.47 0.36
CA HIS A 335 19.60 22.69 -0.65
C HIS A 335 20.23 24.09 -0.56
N LYS A 336 19.51 25.11 -0.05
CA LYS A 336 20.00 26.48 0.09
C LYS A 336 20.35 26.79 1.55
N ASP A 337 21.41 27.57 1.75
CA ASP A 337 21.83 28.13 3.04
C ASP A 337 21.95 27.09 4.18
N VAL A 338 22.49 25.90 3.86
CA VAL A 338 22.67 24.80 4.82
C VAL A 338 24.13 24.65 5.23
N SER A 339 24.37 24.46 6.53
CA SER A 339 25.70 24.13 7.08
C SER A 339 25.98 22.62 7.04
N ASP A 340 27.25 22.24 6.87
CA ASP A 340 27.67 20.82 6.94
C ASP A 340 27.29 20.18 8.28
N ALA A 341 27.34 20.94 9.38
CA ALA A 341 26.92 20.48 10.70
C ALA A 341 25.42 20.12 10.75
N THR A 342 24.56 20.84 10.01
CA THR A 342 23.13 20.50 9.89
C THR A 342 22.94 19.21 9.11
N LEU A 343 23.60 19.07 7.96
CA LEU A 343 23.54 17.85 7.14
C LEU A 343 24.05 16.63 7.92
N TYR A 344 25.10 16.80 8.72
CA TYR A 344 25.64 15.77 9.61
C TYR A 344 24.65 15.39 10.72
N SER A 345 24.05 16.38 11.39
CA SER A 345 23.07 16.15 12.46
C SER A 345 21.85 15.38 11.93
N LEU A 346 21.35 15.75 10.74
CA LEU A 346 20.27 15.04 10.05
C LEU A 346 20.65 13.60 9.76
N ARG A 347 21.86 13.37 9.26
CA ARG A 347 22.35 12.03 8.94
C ARG A 347 22.42 11.15 10.18
N GLN A 348 22.89 11.68 11.31
CA GLN A 348 22.90 10.94 12.57
C GLN A 348 21.48 10.62 13.06
N ALA A 349 20.54 11.56 12.95
CA ALA A 349 19.14 11.33 13.33
C ALA A 349 18.48 10.24 12.48
N VAL A 350 18.74 10.24 11.16
CA VAL A 350 18.30 9.18 10.25
C VAL A 350 18.92 7.84 10.62
N ALA A 351 20.23 7.77 10.83
CA ALA A 351 20.92 6.53 11.19
C ALA A 351 20.36 5.90 12.48
N ARG A 352 20.12 6.69 13.52
CA ARG A 352 19.48 6.24 14.77
C ARG A 352 18.06 5.73 14.54
N SER A 353 17.30 6.39 13.68
CA SER A 353 15.91 6.02 13.42
C SER A 353 15.83 4.69 12.65
N LEU A 354 16.70 4.48 11.66
CA LEU A 354 16.79 3.24 10.88
C LEU A 354 17.31 2.07 11.70
N SER A 355 18.27 2.28 12.61
CA SER A 355 18.81 1.20 13.46
C SER A 355 17.78 0.59 14.40
N THR A 356 16.77 1.37 14.80
CA THR A 356 15.66 0.92 15.65
C THR A 356 14.49 0.28 14.88
N ARG A 357 14.51 0.34 13.54
CA ARG A 357 13.39 -0.05 12.68
C ARG A 357 13.89 -0.90 11.51
N PRO A 358 14.12 -2.21 11.73
CA PRO A 358 14.49 -3.11 10.65
C PRO A 358 13.37 -3.15 9.59
N GLY A 359 13.75 -3.07 8.32
CA GLY A 359 12.82 -3.09 7.19
C GLY A 359 12.27 -1.72 6.76
N ALA A 360 12.42 -0.67 7.58
CA ALA A 360 11.92 0.66 7.22
C ALA A 360 12.54 1.18 5.92
N ARG A 361 11.78 1.96 5.16
CA ARG A 361 12.27 2.58 3.92
C ARG A 361 12.71 4.02 4.19
N LEU A 362 13.80 4.47 3.58
CA LEU A 362 14.22 5.87 3.60
C LEU A 362 13.88 6.57 2.28
N ALA A 363 13.18 7.68 2.36
CA ALA A 363 13.00 8.66 1.29
C ALA A 363 13.80 9.92 1.61
N VAL A 364 14.84 10.18 0.83
CA VAL A 364 15.66 11.40 0.91
C VAL A 364 15.09 12.40 -0.08
N VAL A 365 14.53 13.49 0.43
CA VAL A 365 13.77 14.46 -0.36
C VAL A 365 14.46 15.82 -0.31
N THR A 366 14.54 16.51 -1.43
CA THR A 366 14.89 17.93 -1.48
C THR A 366 13.89 18.67 -2.35
N VAL A 367 13.65 19.94 -2.04
CA VAL A 367 12.75 20.80 -2.82
C VAL A 367 13.57 21.93 -3.43
N ILE A 368 13.48 22.08 -4.73
CA ILE A 368 14.16 23.13 -5.50
C ILE A 368 13.12 24.12 -6.06
N SER A 369 13.55 25.37 -6.20
CA SER A 369 12.70 26.42 -6.78
C SER A 369 12.63 26.25 -8.30
N PRO A 370 11.45 26.35 -8.93
CA PRO A 370 11.32 26.39 -10.40
C PRO A 370 12.14 27.51 -11.05
N SER A 371 12.38 28.60 -10.32
CA SER A 371 13.20 29.73 -10.79
C SER A 371 14.70 29.45 -10.82
N ALA A 372 15.15 28.26 -10.40
CA ALA A 372 16.56 27.88 -10.40
C ALA A 372 17.04 27.37 -11.77
N SER A 373 16.12 26.94 -12.64
CA SER A 373 16.42 26.52 -14.00
C SER A 373 16.33 27.68 -15.00
N SER A 374 17.03 27.55 -16.13
CA SER A 374 16.96 28.47 -17.26
C SER A 374 16.92 27.68 -18.56
N SER A 375 15.97 28.03 -19.45
CA SER A 375 15.88 27.44 -20.79
C SER A 375 16.93 27.99 -21.77
N THR A 376 17.60 29.09 -21.42
CA THR A 376 18.58 29.76 -22.28
C THR A 376 20.04 29.46 -21.90
N ASP A 377 20.29 28.91 -20.71
CA ASP A 377 21.62 28.53 -20.24
C ASP A 377 21.71 27.01 -20.10
N SER A 378 22.47 26.36 -20.98
CA SER A 378 22.64 24.90 -20.98
C SER A 378 23.23 24.36 -19.67
N ARG A 379 23.96 25.18 -18.90
CA ARG A 379 24.47 24.82 -17.56
C ARG A 379 23.40 24.90 -16.46
N ARG A 380 22.25 25.52 -16.73
CA ARG A 380 21.05 25.61 -15.87
C ARG A 380 19.83 24.89 -16.47
N SER A 381 20.05 23.95 -17.38
CA SER A 381 18.98 23.06 -17.84
C SER A 381 18.38 22.30 -16.66
N GLU A 382 17.04 22.23 -16.59
CA GLU A 382 16.28 21.51 -15.56
C GLU A 382 16.82 20.10 -15.32
N THR A 383 17.11 19.37 -16.41
CA THR A 383 17.63 18.00 -16.34
C THR A 383 19.00 17.93 -15.67
N GLN A 384 19.88 18.91 -15.91
CA GLN A 384 21.23 18.91 -15.34
C GLN A 384 21.23 19.35 -13.87
N LEU A 385 20.36 20.28 -13.50
CA LEU A 385 20.13 20.66 -12.10
C LEU A 385 19.57 19.48 -11.31
N HIS A 386 18.52 18.84 -11.82
CA HIS A 386 17.91 17.67 -11.18
C HIS A 386 18.92 16.54 -10.95
N ARG A 387 19.75 16.24 -11.96
CA ARG A 387 20.85 15.25 -11.84
C ARG A 387 21.88 15.62 -10.78
N THR A 388 22.26 16.90 -10.71
CA THR A 388 23.22 17.40 -9.70
C THR A 388 22.68 17.21 -8.29
N HIS A 389 21.43 17.61 -8.03
CA HIS A 389 20.81 17.41 -6.72
C HIS A 389 20.70 15.93 -6.37
N LEU A 390 20.27 15.09 -7.30
CA LEU A 390 20.14 13.66 -7.07
C LEU A 390 21.50 13.02 -6.75
N ALA A 391 22.59 13.46 -7.37
CA ALA A 391 23.95 13.03 -7.03
C ALA A 391 24.35 13.47 -5.61
N GLN A 392 24.01 14.70 -5.21
CA GLN A 392 24.25 15.20 -3.85
C GLN A 392 23.49 14.39 -2.79
N LEU A 393 22.21 14.07 -3.03
CA LEU A 393 21.42 13.26 -2.11
C LEU A 393 22.03 11.86 -1.95
N LYS A 394 22.44 11.24 -3.06
CA LYS A 394 23.13 9.94 -3.06
C LYS A 394 24.42 9.99 -2.26
N GLN A 395 25.25 11.00 -2.51
CA GLN A 395 26.50 11.20 -1.78
C GLN A 395 26.25 11.36 -0.28
N TRP A 396 25.26 12.17 0.10
CA TRP A 396 24.88 12.38 1.50
C TRP A 396 24.42 11.09 2.19
N ALA A 397 23.74 10.20 1.47
CA ALA A 397 23.23 8.95 2.03
C ALA A 397 24.26 7.79 2.04
N GLN A 398 25.43 7.95 1.41
CA GLN A 398 26.45 6.88 1.33
C GLN A 398 26.79 6.32 2.70
N GLY A 399 26.60 5.02 2.94
CA GLY A 399 26.87 4.38 4.24
C GLY A 399 25.69 4.36 5.22
N LEU A 400 24.51 4.85 4.83
CA LEU A 400 23.25 4.56 5.55
C LEU A 400 22.62 3.21 5.16
N ASP A 401 23.04 2.65 4.02
CA ASP A 401 22.52 1.42 3.41
C ASP A 401 22.97 0.11 4.10
N SER A 402 23.74 0.20 5.18
CA SER A 402 24.45 -0.93 5.78
C SER A 402 23.57 -2.02 6.41
N ALA A 403 22.25 -1.86 6.44
CA ALA A 403 21.30 -2.78 7.08
C ALA A 403 20.16 -3.25 6.16
N GLY A 404 20.27 -3.06 4.83
CA GLY A 404 19.29 -3.56 3.86
C GLY A 404 17.99 -2.75 3.80
N HIS A 405 18.00 -1.52 4.29
CA HIS A 405 16.91 -0.55 4.15
C HIS A 405 16.84 -0.06 2.71
N GLY A 406 15.65 -0.03 2.10
CA GLY A 406 15.48 0.58 0.79
C GLY A 406 15.66 2.10 0.88
N ILE A 407 16.58 2.68 0.09
CA ILE A 407 16.78 4.13 0.02
C ILE A 407 16.30 4.66 -1.34
N SER A 408 15.53 5.73 -1.30
CA SER A 408 15.01 6.45 -2.46
C SER A 408 15.38 7.93 -2.38
N PHE A 409 15.59 8.57 -3.53
CA PHE A 409 16.07 9.94 -3.70
C PHE A 409 15.10 10.73 -4.56
N HIS A 410 14.64 11.86 -4.07
CA HIS A 410 13.58 12.65 -4.71
C HIS A 410 13.95 14.12 -4.72
N VAL A 411 13.85 14.72 -5.91
CA VAL A 411 14.02 16.16 -6.10
C VAL A 411 12.68 16.71 -6.58
N LEU A 412 12.03 17.48 -5.72
CA LEU A 412 10.71 18.07 -5.97
C LEU A 412 10.89 19.51 -6.45
N GLU A 413 10.07 19.93 -7.40
CA GLU A 413 10.05 21.32 -7.88
C GLU A 413 8.81 22.02 -7.35
N ALA A 414 9.00 23.02 -6.50
CA ALA A 414 7.89 23.79 -5.93
C ALA A 414 8.33 25.16 -5.43
N SER A 415 7.44 26.14 -5.54
CA SER A 415 7.61 27.46 -4.92
C SER A 415 7.40 27.41 -3.40
N ASP A 416 6.47 26.56 -2.93
CA ASP A 416 6.19 26.35 -1.51
C ASP A 416 6.79 25.04 -1.01
N VAL A 417 7.97 25.15 -0.37
CA VAL A 417 8.73 24.00 0.15
C VAL A 417 7.92 23.22 1.18
N ALA A 418 7.25 23.89 2.12
CA ALA A 418 6.55 23.20 3.20
C ALA A 418 5.38 22.38 2.64
N GLN A 419 4.58 22.99 1.75
CA GLN A 419 3.46 22.30 1.13
C GLN A 419 3.91 21.13 0.24
N ALA A 420 5.03 21.27 -0.49
CA ALA A 420 5.57 20.20 -1.31
C ALA A 420 5.99 18.98 -0.47
N LEU A 421 6.64 19.21 0.67
CA LEU A 421 7.03 18.15 1.60
C LEU A 421 5.80 17.45 2.20
N VAL A 422 4.77 18.21 2.61
CA VAL A 422 3.53 17.63 3.15
C VAL A 422 2.80 16.80 2.09
N ARG A 423 2.63 17.32 0.86
CA ARG A 423 1.99 16.57 -0.24
C ARG A 423 2.75 15.29 -0.59
N TYR A 424 4.08 15.35 -0.61
CA TYR A 424 4.90 14.17 -0.83
C TYR A 424 4.68 13.14 0.29
N ALA A 425 4.64 13.59 1.54
CA ALA A 425 4.42 12.72 2.70
C ALA A 425 3.05 12.03 2.65
N GLU A 426 1.99 12.78 2.33
CA GLU A 426 0.63 12.26 2.17
C GLU A 426 0.54 11.23 1.03
N GLY A 427 1.01 11.59 -0.16
CA GLY A 427 0.90 10.73 -1.35
C GLY A 427 1.73 9.44 -1.29
N ASN A 428 2.74 9.39 -0.42
CA ASN A 428 3.62 8.23 -0.23
C ASN A 428 3.42 7.53 1.13
N SER A 429 2.37 7.90 1.89
CA SER A 429 2.08 7.33 3.22
C SER A 429 3.29 7.32 4.16
N VAL A 430 4.02 8.44 4.20
CA VAL A 430 5.18 8.62 5.08
C VAL A 430 4.72 8.58 6.53
N GLY A 431 5.35 7.71 7.33
CA GLY A 431 5.03 7.55 8.76
C GLY A 431 5.87 8.43 9.70
N LEU A 432 7.02 8.92 9.21
CA LEU A 432 7.95 9.73 10.00
C LEU A 432 8.71 10.71 9.12
N ILE A 433 8.74 12.00 9.49
CA ILE A 433 9.51 13.04 8.81
C ILE A 433 10.65 13.52 9.70
N ILE A 434 11.86 13.64 9.15
CA ILE A 434 13.04 14.22 9.81
C ILE A 434 13.44 15.52 9.09
N LEU A 435 13.50 16.62 9.83
CA LEU A 435 13.78 17.97 9.32
C LEU A 435 14.83 18.68 10.17
N GLY A 436 15.61 19.56 9.56
CA GLY A 436 16.48 20.46 10.29
C GLY A 436 15.65 21.52 11.01
N ALA A 437 15.93 21.76 12.28
CA ALA A 437 15.37 22.90 13.00
C ALA A 437 15.95 24.19 12.41
N ALA A 438 15.13 25.20 12.18
CA ALA A 438 15.61 26.52 11.73
C ALA A 438 16.41 27.18 12.87
N THR A 439 17.74 27.14 12.80
CA THR A 439 18.65 27.72 13.81
C THR A 439 19.22 29.09 13.40
N HIS A 440 19.17 29.46 12.12
CA HIS A 440 19.60 30.78 11.63
C HIS A 440 18.41 31.59 11.07
N GLY A 441 18.18 32.79 11.62
CA GLY A 441 17.14 33.72 11.16
C GLY A 441 16.13 34.19 12.22
N LEU A 442 16.13 33.60 13.43
CA LEU A 442 15.20 33.95 14.51
C LEU A 442 15.32 35.40 15.03
N HIS A 443 16.34 36.15 14.61
CA HIS A 443 16.52 37.54 15.01
C HIS A 443 15.71 38.57 14.20
N MET A 444 15.15 38.25 13.02
CA MET A 444 14.48 39.27 12.18
C MET A 444 13.08 38.93 11.63
N GLN A 445 12.54 37.73 11.83
CA GLN A 445 11.19 37.37 11.33
C GLN A 445 10.36 36.64 12.40
N ARG A 446 9.91 37.35 13.44
CA ARG A 446 9.05 36.80 14.51
C ARG A 446 7.61 36.47 14.07
N LEU A 447 7.19 36.86 12.87
CA LEU A 447 5.78 36.80 12.43
C LEU A 447 5.50 35.81 11.28
N ILE A 448 6.53 35.19 10.67
CA ILE A 448 6.35 34.23 9.57
C ILE A 448 6.79 32.84 10.04
N ALA A 449 5.87 31.86 9.97
CA ALA A 449 6.18 30.48 10.33
C ALA A 449 7.25 29.89 9.40
N THR A 450 8.32 29.35 9.98
CA THR A 450 9.40 28.72 9.20
C THR A 450 8.93 27.42 8.53
N VAL A 451 9.62 26.98 7.48
CA VAL A 451 9.30 25.72 6.77
C VAL A 451 9.14 24.54 7.74
N PRO A 452 10.06 24.30 8.70
CA PRO A 452 9.90 23.21 9.66
C PRO A 452 8.66 23.33 10.55
N MET A 453 8.27 24.55 10.95
CA MET A 453 7.04 24.76 11.75
C MET A 453 5.78 24.47 10.93
N ARG A 454 5.75 24.91 9.67
CA ARG A 454 4.62 24.64 8.77
C ARG A 454 4.47 23.14 8.50
N VAL A 455 5.57 22.44 8.21
CA VAL A 455 5.54 20.98 8.02
C VAL A 455 5.13 20.27 9.32
N ALA A 456 5.68 20.65 10.48
CA ALA A 456 5.30 20.03 11.75
C ALA A 456 3.82 20.25 12.13
N ARG A 457 3.21 21.35 11.66
CA ARG A 457 1.79 21.64 11.88
C ARG A 457 0.88 20.86 10.93
N ASP A 458 1.27 20.77 9.66
CA ASP A 458 0.38 20.31 8.59
C ASP A 458 0.65 18.85 8.17
N ALA A 459 1.74 18.22 8.63
CA ALA A 459 2.07 16.84 8.27
C ALA A 459 1.09 15.81 8.88
N PRO A 460 0.73 14.75 8.14
CA PRO A 460 -0.19 13.71 8.60
C PRO A 460 0.44 12.71 9.58
N CYS A 461 1.71 12.91 9.95
CA CYS A 461 2.52 11.91 10.65
C CYS A 461 3.49 12.55 11.64
N THR A 462 4.28 11.71 12.34
CA THR A 462 5.26 12.19 13.30
C THR A 462 6.35 13.02 12.61
N VAL A 463 6.74 14.15 13.20
CA VAL A 463 7.83 15.01 12.71
C VAL A 463 8.91 15.17 13.78
N ILE A 464 10.15 14.85 13.43
CA ILE A 464 11.35 15.04 14.25
C ILE A 464 12.12 16.27 13.74
N LEU A 465 12.24 17.28 14.61
CA LEU A 465 13.07 18.45 14.35
C LEU A 465 14.48 18.26 14.94
N VAL A 466 15.48 18.28 14.09
CA VAL A 466 16.88 18.05 14.44
C VAL A 466 17.60 19.38 14.56
N LYS A 467 18.04 19.73 15.77
CA LYS A 467 18.91 20.89 15.99
C LYS A 467 20.32 20.59 15.51
N GLN A 468 20.96 21.60 14.92
CA GLN A 468 22.39 21.53 14.61
C GLN A 468 23.18 21.29 15.91
N GLN A 469 23.95 20.21 15.97
CA GLN A 469 24.98 20.03 16.97
C GLN A 469 26.31 20.38 16.31
N LEU A 470 27.05 21.34 16.86
CA LEU A 470 28.40 21.68 16.40
C LEU A 470 29.36 20.57 16.85
N PRO A 471 29.95 19.77 15.94
CA PRO A 471 30.89 18.73 16.35
C PRO A 471 32.23 19.32 16.85
N PHE A 472 32.52 20.58 16.50
CA PHE A 472 33.86 21.17 16.59
C PHE A 472 34.19 21.88 17.90
N GLU A 473 33.22 22.19 18.78
CA GLU A 473 33.55 22.72 20.11
C GLU A 473 34.38 21.71 20.94
N ALA A 474 34.20 20.41 20.69
CA ALA A 474 34.98 19.35 21.31
C ALA A 474 36.42 19.24 20.77
N LEU A 475 36.69 19.71 19.55
CA LEU A 475 38.05 19.69 18.95
C LEU A 475 38.89 20.90 19.39
N GLY A 476 38.26 22.03 19.71
CA GLY A 476 38.94 23.22 20.24
C GLY A 476 39.44 23.06 21.68
N GLN A 477 38.75 22.27 22.51
CA GLN A 477 39.14 22.03 23.90
C GLN A 477 40.33 21.07 24.06
N LEU A 478 40.69 20.30 23.03
CA LEU A 478 41.88 19.42 23.04
C LEU A 478 43.19 20.16 22.70
N HIS A 479 43.14 21.41 22.22
CA HIS A 479 44.34 22.19 21.86
C HIS A 479 44.67 23.33 22.84
N THR A 480 43.85 23.56 23.87
CA THR A 480 44.07 24.63 24.87
C THR A 480 44.51 24.11 26.25
N GLY A 481 45.09 22.91 26.32
CA GLY A 481 45.82 22.42 27.49
C GLY A 481 47.18 23.13 27.61
N HIS A 482 47.16 24.36 28.14
CA HIS A 482 48.34 25.19 28.36
C HIS A 482 49.39 24.52 29.25
N ALA A 483 50.62 24.52 28.72
CA ALA A 483 51.85 24.47 29.48
C ALA A 483 51.80 25.47 30.64
N SER A 484 51.94 24.98 31.87
CA SER A 484 52.25 25.77 33.05
C SER A 484 53.56 25.22 33.61
N THR A 485 54.67 25.85 33.24
CA THR A 485 55.97 25.67 33.87
C THR A 485 55.94 26.26 35.29
N PRO A 486 56.48 25.58 36.31
CA PRO A 486 56.62 26.16 37.63
C PRO A 486 57.89 27.02 37.67
N THR A 487 57.78 28.27 38.11
CA THR A 487 58.93 29.08 38.52
C THR A 487 58.81 29.35 40.02
N THR A 488 59.80 28.80 40.73
CA THR A 488 60.36 29.12 42.06
C THR A 488 59.42 29.40 43.23
#